data_AF-A0A3M1V871-F1
#
_entry.id   AF-A0A3M1V871-F1
#
_cell.length_a   1.000
_cell.length_b   1.000
_cell.length_c   1.000
_cell.angle_alpha   90.00
_cell.angle_beta   90.00
_cell.angle_gamma   90.00
#
_symmetry.space_group_name_H-M   'P 1'
#
loop_
_entity.id
_entity.type
_entity.pdbx_description
1 polymer ?
#
loop_
_entity_poly.entity_id
_entity_poly.type
_entity_poly.pdbx_seq_one_letter_code
_entity_poly.pdbx_strand_id
1 'polypeptide(L)'
;MMNTAWYTVSCADNDATVRFTPAVDRFWPPEILARDPFRPPGGDVERITLTGPGAVWMYAHAAAVSHAAGLAVRCDTPRPVGGSDDLHACESRLVLADAARRYGVLEFSMRSAPPLSQDAKHRFVQAAIDRLQRHSLRKLLLIGRASVDVYARLAATAIEAGVERLGCWSARDGLVVVWDHRDAELGGPMPLPDWARRVLYRPELPVVIGVVGDPGVGKSVLSQILEAHAADTGLRAWRLDCDAQSPTPPWYISLLATDAESAAKLREQSKRPWTEPMETRIAGQLRTARELFDVLIADLPGGDHSRVPPERVSATRVGMFQEVDAFIVLGGSSAKTPAGWLGDLRELGLDDRVAAVLMSEDSAAQPSLRSLHTTSGPFTGTVTGLDRRRLAEIGADGFIRAMKPGLITLWQHVLAHARRIAGRR
;
A
#
# COMPACT_ATOMS: atom_id res chain seq x y z
N MET A 1 -7.79 1.46 -32.40
CA MET A 1 -7.41 0.94 -31.08
C MET A 1 -5.89 0.95 -31.00
N MET A 2 -5.30 1.79 -30.15
CA MET A 2 -3.86 1.72 -29.86
C MET A 2 -3.68 0.75 -28.69
N ASN A 3 -2.85 -0.28 -28.89
CA ASN A 3 -2.56 -1.28 -27.88
C ASN A 3 -1.07 -1.18 -27.53
N THR A 4 -0.75 -0.74 -26.32
CA THR A 4 0.60 -0.81 -25.79
C THR A 4 0.71 -2.01 -24.86
N ALA A 5 1.92 -2.31 -24.38
CA ALA A 5 2.10 -3.41 -23.44
C ALA A 5 1.30 -3.18 -22.14
N TRP A 6 1.14 -1.93 -21.71
CA TRP A 6 0.71 -1.57 -20.36
C TRP A 6 -0.60 -0.78 -20.26
N TYR A 7 -1.19 -0.37 -21.39
CA TYR A 7 -2.55 0.19 -21.45
C TYR A 7 -3.24 -0.04 -22.80
N THR A 8 -4.56 0.01 -22.80
CA THR A 8 -5.39 0.02 -24.02
C THR A 8 -6.20 1.30 -24.10
N VAL A 9 -6.42 1.78 -25.32
CA VAL A 9 -7.26 2.96 -25.60
C VAL A 9 -8.43 2.58 -26.49
N SER A 10 -9.64 2.88 -26.01
CA SER A 10 -10.88 2.82 -26.77
C SER A 10 -11.53 4.20 -26.82
N CYS A 11 -11.79 4.71 -28.02
CA CYS A 11 -12.47 5.99 -28.23
C CYS A 11 -13.94 5.75 -28.62
N ALA A 12 -14.84 6.56 -28.09
CA ALA A 12 -16.25 6.61 -28.45
C ALA A 12 -16.69 8.08 -28.39
N ASP A 13 -17.10 8.62 -29.55
CA ASP A 13 -17.41 10.04 -29.71
C ASP A 13 -16.24 10.94 -29.24
N ASN A 14 -16.52 11.95 -28.42
CA ASN A 14 -15.53 12.88 -27.85
C ASN A 14 -14.86 12.35 -26.57
N ASP A 15 -15.15 11.10 -26.17
CA ASP A 15 -14.63 10.49 -24.96
C ASP A 15 -13.70 9.31 -25.30
N ALA A 16 -12.60 9.18 -24.56
CA ALA A 16 -11.73 8.01 -24.62
C ALA A 16 -11.60 7.34 -23.27
N THR A 17 -11.55 6.00 -23.27
CA THR A 17 -11.24 5.20 -22.08
C THR A 17 -9.85 4.61 -22.22
N VAL A 18 -9.00 4.91 -21.24
CA VAL A 18 -7.67 4.32 -21.08
C VAL A 18 -7.74 3.29 -19.97
N ARG A 19 -7.51 2.02 -20.31
CA ARG A 19 -7.48 0.92 -19.34
C ARG A 19 -6.06 0.43 -19.16
N PHE A 20 -5.49 0.62 -17.98
CA PHE A 20 -4.20 0.03 -17.61
C PHE A 20 -4.32 -1.49 -17.59
N THR A 21 -3.32 -2.19 -18.11
CA THR A 21 -3.22 -3.65 -18.06
C THR A 21 -2.25 -4.05 -16.95
N PRO A 22 -2.45 -5.18 -16.27
CA PRO A 22 -1.48 -5.66 -15.29
C PRO A 22 -0.25 -6.22 -16.01
N ALA A 23 0.94 -6.06 -15.41
CA ALA A 23 2.13 -6.77 -15.87
C ALA A 23 2.04 -8.27 -15.54
N VAL A 24 2.92 -9.09 -16.13
CA VAL A 24 3.08 -10.52 -15.78
C VAL A 24 3.24 -10.67 -14.27
N ASP A 25 4.12 -9.86 -13.68
CA ASP A 25 4.39 -9.80 -12.25
C ASP A 25 3.50 -8.78 -11.51
N ARG A 26 2.23 -8.65 -11.92
CA ARG A 26 1.17 -7.79 -11.35
C ARG A 26 1.32 -6.28 -11.59
N PHE A 27 2.49 -5.71 -11.34
CA PHE A 27 2.74 -4.26 -11.51
C PHE A 27 3.80 -4.01 -12.57
N TRP A 28 3.59 -2.98 -13.39
CA TRP A 28 4.60 -2.51 -14.32
C TRP A 28 5.76 -1.87 -13.55
N PRO A 29 7.01 -2.08 -14.00
CA PRO A 29 8.16 -1.39 -13.44
C PRO A 29 8.18 0.07 -13.97
N PRO A 30 8.55 1.09 -13.17
CA PRO A 30 8.49 2.50 -13.59
C PRO A 30 9.32 2.85 -14.82
N GLU A 31 10.34 2.05 -15.14
CA GLU A 31 11.17 2.13 -16.35
C GLU A 31 10.35 2.02 -17.64
N ILE A 32 9.10 1.51 -17.58
CA ILE A 32 8.20 1.50 -18.73
C ILE A 32 7.94 2.90 -19.27
N LEU A 33 7.91 3.94 -18.42
CA LEU A 33 7.69 5.32 -18.87
C LEU A 33 8.84 5.88 -19.70
N ALA A 34 10.07 5.44 -19.43
CA ALA A 34 11.22 5.85 -20.23
C ALA A 34 11.22 5.20 -21.63
N ARG A 35 10.63 3.99 -21.74
CA ARG A 35 10.63 3.20 -22.98
C ARG A 35 9.39 3.43 -23.84
N ASP A 36 8.24 3.54 -23.20
CA ASP A 36 6.91 3.61 -23.81
C ASP A 36 6.00 4.54 -22.98
N PRO A 37 6.28 5.87 -22.97
CA PRO A 37 5.48 6.83 -22.24
C PRO A 37 4.04 6.85 -22.76
N PHE A 38 3.09 7.17 -21.87
CA PHE A 38 1.70 7.27 -22.25
C PHE A 38 1.50 8.37 -23.28
N ARG A 39 0.79 8.03 -24.36
CA ARG A 39 0.41 8.98 -25.41
C ARG A 39 -1.10 9.25 -25.32
N PRO A 40 -1.52 10.50 -25.11
CA PRO A 40 -2.93 10.83 -25.07
C PRO A 40 -3.55 10.58 -26.45
N PRO A 41 -4.82 10.16 -26.51
CA PRO A 41 -5.53 10.04 -27.78
C PRO A 41 -5.61 11.43 -28.44
N GLY A 42 -5.35 11.49 -29.74
CA GLY A 42 -5.57 12.70 -30.55
C GLY A 42 -6.98 12.73 -31.17
N GLY A 43 -7.21 13.71 -32.05
CA GLY A 43 -8.50 13.91 -32.74
C GLY A 43 -9.47 14.77 -31.94
N ASP A 44 -10.77 14.54 -32.12
CA ASP A 44 -11.87 15.29 -31.46
C ASP A 44 -12.14 14.82 -30.01
N VAL A 45 -11.19 14.13 -29.38
CA VAL A 45 -11.32 13.69 -27.99
C VAL A 45 -11.16 14.91 -27.08
N GLU A 46 -12.16 15.13 -26.23
CA GLU A 46 -12.16 16.23 -25.25
C GLU A 46 -11.95 15.70 -23.82
N ARG A 47 -12.28 14.43 -23.58
CA ARG A 47 -12.22 13.81 -22.25
C ARG A 47 -11.61 12.42 -22.28
N ILE A 48 -10.82 12.11 -21.25
CA ILE A 48 -10.32 10.77 -21.00
C ILE A 48 -10.80 10.21 -19.64
N THR A 49 -11.12 8.92 -19.62
CA THR A 49 -11.40 8.15 -18.42
C THR A 49 -10.29 7.12 -18.18
N LEU A 50 -9.56 7.26 -17.08
CA LEU A 50 -8.52 6.34 -16.64
C LEU A 50 -9.11 5.22 -15.78
N THR A 51 -8.81 3.96 -16.08
CA THR A 51 -9.29 2.79 -15.33
C THR A 51 -8.30 1.62 -15.34
N GLY A 52 -8.59 0.56 -14.59
CA GLY A 52 -7.80 -0.68 -14.55
C GLY A 52 -6.72 -0.74 -13.45
N PRO A 53 -6.00 -1.87 -13.33
CA PRO A 53 -5.00 -2.15 -12.29
C PRO A 53 -3.66 -1.41 -12.49
N GLY A 54 -3.70 -0.07 -12.51
CA GLY A 54 -2.50 0.77 -12.55
C GLY A 54 -1.98 1.18 -11.17
N ALA A 55 -0.67 1.42 -11.07
CA ALA A 55 -0.04 2.05 -9.92
C ALA A 55 -0.34 3.56 -9.87
N VAL A 56 -0.15 4.20 -8.72
CA VAL A 56 -0.44 5.64 -8.53
C VAL A 56 0.35 6.53 -9.50
N TRP A 57 1.59 6.18 -9.83
CA TRP A 57 2.41 6.93 -10.78
C TRP A 57 1.92 6.78 -12.23
N MET A 58 1.30 5.65 -12.60
CA MET A 58 0.72 5.44 -13.93
C MET A 58 -0.46 6.38 -14.17
N TYR A 59 -1.35 6.48 -13.16
CA TYR A 59 -2.49 7.39 -13.18
C TYR A 59 -2.04 8.86 -13.15
N ALA A 60 -1.03 9.19 -12.33
CA ALA A 60 -0.47 10.54 -12.29
C ALA A 60 0.16 10.94 -13.63
N HIS A 61 0.92 10.05 -14.27
CA HIS A 61 1.53 10.29 -15.58
C HIS A 61 0.48 10.51 -16.66
N ALA A 62 -0.47 9.58 -16.81
CA ALA A 62 -1.52 9.70 -17.82
C ALA A 62 -2.38 10.96 -17.62
N ALA A 63 -2.69 11.32 -16.36
CA ALA A 63 -3.41 12.55 -16.06
C ALA A 63 -2.61 13.81 -16.39
N ALA A 64 -1.32 13.86 -16.04
CA ALA A 64 -0.46 14.99 -16.35
C ALA A 64 -0.33 15.23 -17.86
N VAL A 65 -0.03 14.17 -18.62
CA VAL A 65 0.16 14.25 -20.08
C VAL A 65 -1.15 14.59 -20.79
N SER A 66 -2.27 13.96 -20.41
CA SER A 66 -3.57 14.29 -21.00
C SER A 66 -4.00 15.72 -20.71
N HIS A 67 -3.79 16.20 -19.49
CA HIS A 67 -4.13 17.57 -19.15
C HIS A 67 -3.26 18.58 -19.91
N ALA A 68 -1.96 18.32 -20.06
CA ALA A 68 -1.07 19.13 -20.89
C ALA A 68 -1.50 19.18 -22.36
N ALA A 69 -2.13 18.11 -22.86
CA ALA A 69 -2.74 18.05 -24.20
C ALA A 69 -4.13 18.71 -24.28
N GLY A 70 -4.60 19.36 -23.23
CA GLY A 70 -5.90 20.05 -23.18
C GLY A 70 -7.11 19.15 -22.88
N LEU A 71 -6.89 17.89 -22.48
CA LEU A 71 -7.96 16.93 -22.23
C LEU A 71 -8.47 17.00 -20.79
N ALA A 72 -9.78 16.88 -20.61
CA ALA A 72 -10.38 16.68 -19.30
C ALA A 72 -10.10 15.25 -18.80
N VAL A 73 -9.65 15.10 -17.54
CA VAL A 73 -9.27 13.81 -16.97
C VAL A 73 -10.25 13.37 -15.89
N ARG A 74 -10.76 12.14 -16.01
CA ARG A 74 -11.54 11.45 -14.99
C ARG A 74 -10.90 10.10 -14.66
N CYS A 75 -11.06 9.64 -13.42
CA CYS A 75 -10.74 8.27 -13.03
C CYS A 75 -12.01 7.47 -12.77
N ASP A 76 -12.03 6.22 -13.23
CA ASP A 76 -13.06 5.24 -12.90
C ASP A 76 -12.41 3.99 -12.32
N THR A 77 -12.33 3.95 -10.99
CA THR A 77 -11.76 2.83 -10.24
C THR A 77 -12.86 2.10 -9.48
N PRO A 78 -12.73 0.77 -9.26
CA PRO A 78 -13.67 0.02 -8.44
C PRO A 78 -13.96 0.75 -7.13
N ARG A 79 -15.23 1.09 -6.90
CA ARG A 79 -15.63 1.84 -5.71
C ARG A 79 -15.57 0.90 -4.50
N PRO A 80 -14.84 1.25 -3.43
CA PRO A 80 -15.04 0.57 -2.16
C PRO A 80 -16.51 0.70 -1.76
N VAL A 81 -17.10 -0.39 -1.28
CA VAL A 81 -18.43 -0.36 -0.68
C VAL A 81 -18.30 0.21 0.72
N GLY A 82 -19.19 1.13 1.07
CA GLY A 82 -19.07 1.93 2.29
C GLY A 82 -18.14 3.12 2.07
N GLY A 83 -18.54 4.28 2.57
CA GLY A 83 -17.76 5.51 2.49
C GLY A 83 -18.01 6.31 3.74
N SER A 84 -16.95 6.75 4.40
CA SER A 84 -17.05 7.68 5.52
C SER A 84 -16.82 9.10 5.03
N ASP A 85 -17.65 10.01 5.52
CA ASP A 85 -17.52 11.45 5.26
C ASP A 85 -16.52 12.14 6.21
N ASP A 86 -16.10 11.42 7.24
CA ASP A 86 -15.16 11.88 8.25
C ASP A 86 -13.72 11.90 7.71
N LEU A 87 -13.05 13.04 7.89
CA LEU A 87 -11.67 13.28 7.45
C LEU A 87 -10.65 13.12 8.58
N HIS A 88 -11.05 12.62 9.75
CA HIS A 88 -10.12 12.31 10.85
C HIS A 88 -9.00 11.39 10.37
N ALA A 89 -7.77 11.67 10.79
CA ALA A 89 -6.55 11.00 10.34
C ALA A 89 -6.29 11.08 8.82
N CYS A 90 -6.89 12.06 8.13
CA CYS A 90 -6.50 12.45 6.78
C CYS A 90 -5.84 13.83 6.81
N GLU A 91 -4.65 13.95 6.23
CA GLU A 91 -3.92 15.22 6.13
C GLU A 91 -3.38 15.46 4.73
N SER A 92 -3.27 16.74 4.36
CA SER A 92 -2.51 17.17 3.20
C SER A 92 -1.73 18.43 3.54
N ARG A 93 -0.46 18.49 3.11
CA ARG A 93 0.46 19.57 3.43
C ARG A 93 1.37 19.83 2.24
N LEU A 94 1.46 21.09 1.82
CA LEU A 94 2.45 21.54 0.86
C LEU A 94 3.63 22.15 1.63
N VAL A 95 4.83 21.60 1.43
CA VAL A 95 6.07 22.10 2.03
C VAL A 95 6.95 22.66 0.92
N LEU A 96 7.36 23.92 1.07
CA LEU A 96 8.20 24.62 0.10
C LEU A 96 9.68 24.40 0.47
N ALA A 97 10.49 24.01 -0.51
CA ALA A 97 11.87 23.56 -0.30
C ALA A 97 12.95 24.64 -0.52
N ASP A 98 12.55 25.82 -0.99
CA ASP A 98 13.44 26.93 -1.24
C ASP A 98 12.77 28.28 -0.91
N ALA A 99 13.61 29.29 -0.62
CA ALA A 99 13.14 30.65 -0.33
C ALA A 99 12.43 31.28 -1.54
N ALA A 100 12.84 30.90 -2.75
CA ALA A 100 12.21 31.33 -4.00
C ALA A 100 10.87 30.62 -4.27
N ARG A 101 10.49 29.62 -3.46
CA ARG A 101 9.23 28.86 -3.54
C ARG A 101 9.00 28.26 -4.92
N ARG A 102 10.06 27.81 -5.59
CA ARG A 102 10.01 27.15 -6.90
C ARG A 102 9.93 25.64 -6.78
N TYR A 103 10.27 25.10 -5.61
CA TYR A 103 10.28 23.66 -5.36
C TYR A 103 9.36 23.32 -4.19
N GLY A 104 8.55 22.28 -4.37
CA GLY A 104 7.58 21.88 -3.36
C GLY A 104 7.43 20.37 -3.23
N VAL A 105 7.08 19.93 -2.03
CA VAL A 105 6.59 18.59 -1.75
C VAL A 105 5.16 18.70 -1.27
N LEU A 106 4.23 18.08 -1.99
CA LEU A 106 2.86 17.91 -1.53
C LEU A 106 2.73 16.52 -0.89
N GLU A 107 2.74 16.53 0.43
CA GLU A 107 2.53 15.35 1.27
C GLU A 107 1.03 15.15 1.53
N PHE A 108 0.58 13.92 1.49
CA PHE A 108 -0.78 13.57 1.88
C PHE A 108 -0.86 12.18 2.52
N SER A 109 -1.75 12.06 3.50
CA SER A 109 -2.09 10.80 4.15
C SER A 109 -3.59 10.66 4.15
N MET A 110 -4.11 9.62 3.52
CA MET A 110 -5.52 9.25 3.52
C MET A 110 -5.65 7.89 4.20
N ARG A 111 -6.51 7.80 5.22
CA ARG A 111 -6.74 6.54 5.95
C ARG A 111 -7.24 5.42 5.02
N SER A 112 -6.89 4.17 5.33
CA SER A 112 -7.39 2.99 4.60
C SER A 112 -8.80 2.57 4.98
N ALA A 113 -9.16 2.75 6.24
CA ALA A 113 -10.36 2.18 6.82
C ALA A 113 -10.96 3.15 7.86
N PRO A 114 -12.30 3.35 7.85
CA PRO A 114 -13.16 3.11 6.69
C PRO A 114 -12.71 3.99 5.50
N PRO A 115 -12.85 3.51 4.25
CA PRO A 115 -12.50 4.31 3.07
C PRO A 115 -13.34 5.60 3.02
N LEU A 116 -12.77 6.68 2.50
CA LEU A 116 -13.49 7.95 2.32
C LEU A 116 -14.57 7.82 1.22
N SER A 117 -15.71 8.48 1.44
CA SER A 117 -16.71 8.72 0.40
C SER A 117 -16.12 9.58 -0.73
N GLN A 118 -16.79 9.61 -1.89
CA GLN A 118 -16.35 10.44 -3.02
C GLN A 118 -16.38 11.94 -2.68
N ASP A 119 -17.39 12.38 -1.94
CA ASP A 119 -17.51 13.78 -1.51
C ASP A 119 -16.41 14.16 -0.50
N ALA A 120 -16.11 13.27 0.45
CA ALA A 120 -15.00 13.48 1.38
C ALA A 120 -13.64 13.50 0.66
N LYS A 121 -13.41 12.59 -0.31
CA LYS A 121 -12.22 12.65 -1.15
C LYS A 121 -12.15 13.97 -1.93
N HIS A 122 -13.27 14.43 -2.48
CA HIS A 122 -13.30 15.70 -3.20
C HIS A 122 -12.89 16.87 -2.28
N ARG A 123 -13.49 16.97 -1.08
CA ARG A 123 -13.13 18.00 -0.08
C ARG A 123 -11.66 17.91 0.33
N PHE A 124 -11.16 16.71 0.59
CA PHE A 124 -9.77 16.46 0.95
C PHE A 124 -8.79 16.95 -0.13
N VAL A 125 -9.05 16.59 -1.39
CA VAL A 125 -8.20 16.98 -2.53
C VAL A 125 -8.32 18.47 -2.84
N GLN A 126 -9.50 19.06 -2.68
CA GLN A 126 -9.70 20.50 -2.97
C GLN A 126 -8.78 21.37 -2.12
N ALA A 127 -8.61 21.06 -0.83
CA ALA A 127 -7.69 21.79 0.04
C ALA A 127 -6.22 21.73 -0.44
N ALA A 128 -5.81 20.65 -1.09
CA ALA A 128 -4.49 20.53 -1.68
C ALA A 128 -4.39 21.29 -3.02
N ILE A 129 -5.43 21.24 -3.85
CA ILE A 129 -5.55 22.01 -5.10
C ILE A 129 -5.41 23.52 -4.82
N ASP A 130 -6.18 24.03 -3.86
CA ASP A 130 -6.18 25.46 -3.50
C ASP A 130 -4.80 25.93 -3.02
N ARG A 131 -4.00 25.04 -2.43
CA ARG A 131 -2.60 25.34 -2.06
C ARG A 131 -1.71 25.35 -3.30
N LEU A 132 -1.79 24.33 -4.16
CA LEU A 132 -0.98 24.26 -5.38
C LEU A 132 -1.20 25.48 -6.27
N GLN A 133 -2.45 25.89 -6.49
CA GLN A 133 -2.78 27.03 -7.36
C GLN A 133 -2.28 28.39 -6.82
N ARG A 134 -2.00 28.50 -5.51
CA ARG A 134 -1.45 29.72 -4.91
C ARG A 134 0.07 29.85 -5.04
N HIS A 135 0.74 28.84 -5.57
CA HIS A 135 2.21 28.81 -5.66
C HIS A 135 2.67 28.52 -7.10
N SER A 136 3.59 29.34 -7.60
CA SER A 136 4.23 29.13 -8.91
C SER A 136 5.41 28.16 -8.81
N LEU A 137 5.10 26.89 -8.57
CA LEU A 137 6.11 25.83 -8.45
C LEU A 137 6.63 25.42 -9.83
N ARG A 138 7.95 25.29 -9.99
CA ARG A 138 8.58 24.68 -11.17
C ARG A 138 8.74 23.18 -11.02
N LYS A 139 9.07 22.70 -9.82
CA LYS A 139 9.18 21.27 -9.53
C LYS A 139 8.32 20.90 -8.34
N LEU A 140 7.54 19.84 -8.49
CA LEU A 140 6.67 19.32 -7.45
C LEU A 140 6.92 17.82 -7.25
N LEU A 141 6.92 17.40 -6.00
CA LEU A 141 6.86 15.99 -5.63
C LEU A 141 5.53 15.69 -4.95
N LEU A 142 4.76 14.75 -5.50
CA LEU A 142 3.60 14.15 -4.84
C LEU A 142 4.07 12.96 -4.02
N ILE A 143 3.71 12.91 -2.74
CA ILE A 143 4.14 11.83 -1.85
C ILE A 143 3.09 11.49 -0.81
N GLY A 144 3.02 10.20 -0.50
CA GLY A 144 2.29 9.68 0.64
C GLY A 144 1.23 8.68 0.23
N ARG A 145 0.16 8.60 1.03
CA ARG A 145 -0.85 7.56 0.92
C ARG A 145 -2.16 8.15 0.43
N ALA A 146 -2.56 7.83 -0.80
CA ALA A 146 -3.88 8.14 -1.32
C ALA A 146 -4.29 7.15 -2.42
N SER A 147 -5.55 7.22 -2.85
CA SER A 147 -6.03 6.46 -4.00
C SER A 147 -5.52 7.05 -5.32
N VAL A 148 -5.53 6.24 -6.38
CA VAL A 148 -4.97 6.63 -7.69
C VAL A 148 -5.68 7.85 -8.30
N ASP A 149 -6.97 8.05 -8.01
CA ASP A 149 -7.75 9.21 -8.45
C ASP A 149 -7.26 10.53 -7.80
N VAL A 150 -6.82 10.48 -6.55
CA VAL A 150 -6.22 11.63 -5.87
C VAL A 150 -4.90 12.02 -6.54
N TYR A 151 -4.04 11.04 -6.81
CA TYR A 151 -2.79 11.25 -7.54
C TYR A 151 -3.01 11.82 -8.94
N ALA A 152 -3.97 11.27 -9.70
CA ALA A 152 -4.33 11.75 -11.02
C ALA A 152 -4.80 13.21 -10.98
N ARG A 153 -5.73 13.54 -10.07
CA ARG A 153 -6.30 14.89 -9.96
C ARG A 153 -5.24 15.91 -9.57
N LEU A 154 -4.39 15.60 -8.57
CA LEU A 154 -3.29 16.48 -8.16
C LEU A 154 -2.24 16.65 -9.27
N ALA A 155 -1.97 15.60 -10.04
CA ALA A 155 -1.05 15.69 -11.17
C ALA A 155 -1.56 16.63 -12.26
N ALA A 156 -2.83 16.48 -12.68
CA ALA A 156 -3.46 17.38 -13.65
C ALA A 156 -3.43 18.85 -13.16
N THR A 157 -3.85 19.10 -11.90
CA THR A 157 -3.81 20.45 -11.31
C THR A 157 -2.39 21.00 -11.21
N ALA A 158 -1.38 20.18 -10.94
CA ALA A 158 0.00 20.64 -10.92
C ALA A 158 0.43 21.17 -12.30
N ILE A 159 0.04 20.48 -13.37
CA ILE A 159 0.33 20.93 -14.74
C ILE A 159 -0.41 22.23 -15.05
N GLU A 160 -1.69 22.33 -14.67
CA GLU A 160 -2.49 23.56 -14.79
C GLU A 160 -1.81 24.75 -14.09
N ALA A 161 -1.21 24.50 -12.92
CA ALA A 161 -0.50 25.50 -12.13
C ALA A 161 0.91 25.84 -12.67
N GLY A 162 1.33 25.25 -13.79
CA GLY A 162 2.60 25.55 -14.45
C GLY A 162 3.81 24.74 -13.94
N VAL A 163 3.58 23.59 -13.30
CA VAL A 163 4.69 22.70 -12.89
C VAL A 163 5.39 22.13 -14.12
N GLU A 164 6.67 22.46 -14.25
CA GLU A 164 7.54 22.01 -15.34
C GLU A 164 8.02 20.57 -15.18
N ARG A 165 8.09 20.07 -13.93
CA ARG A 165 8.50 18.70 -13.63
C ARG A 165 7.80 18.15 -12.39
N LEU A 166 7.16 16.99 -12.55
CA LEU A 166 6.39 16.32 -11.50
C LEU A 166 7.00 14.96 -11.17
N GLY A 167 7.34 14.77 -9.90
CA GLY A 167 7.67 13.47 -9.33
C GLY A 167 6.48 12.88 -8.57
N CYS A 168 6.38 11.56 -8.58
CA CYS A 168 5.49 10.78 -7.74
C CYS A 168 6.37 9.83 -6.91
N TRP A 169 6.41 10.01 -5.59
CA TRP A 169 7.08 9.06 -4.71
C TRP A 169 6.07 8.11 -4.11
N SER A 170 6.05 6.90 -4.68
CA SER A 170 5.25 5.78 -4.22
C SER A 170 6.05 4.95 -3.21
N ALA A 171 5.40 4.54 -2.12
CA ALA A 171 5.99 3.62 -1.14
C ALA A 171 6.46 2.29 -1.77
N ARG A 172 5.88 1.91 -2.92
CA ARG A 172 6.24 0.68 -3.63
C ARG A 172 7.38 0.90 -4.61
N ASP A 173 7.32 1.99 -5.35
CA ASP A 173 8.09 2.11 -6.59
C ASP A 173 9.23 3.14 -6.47
N GLY A 174 9.35 3.78 -5.31
CA GLY A 174 10.29 4.87 -5.11
C GLY A 174 9.83 6.15 -5.82
N LEU A 175 10.78 7.03 -6.09
CA LEU A 175 10.54 8.25 -6.84
C LEU A 175 10.48 7.95 -8.34
N VAL A 176 9.34 8.25 -8.95
CA VAL A 176 9.10 8.15 -10.39
C VAL A 176 8.83 9.53 -10.95
N VAL A 177 9.55 9.95 -11.99
CA VAL A 177 9.24 11.19 -12.71
C VAL A 177 8.10 10.89 -13.68
N VAL A 178 6.95 11.52 -13.44
CA VAL A 178 5.71 11.28 -14.18
C VAL A 178 5.39 12.40 -15.17
N TRP A 179 6.12 13.51 -15.12
CA TRP A 179 6.02 14.59 -16.09
C TRP A 179 7.32 15.38 -16.12
N ASP A 180 7.77 15.71 -17.32
CA ASP A 180 8.84 16.67 -17.58
C ASP A 180 8.50 17.40 -18.88
N HIS A 181 8.32 18.72 -18.85
CA HIS A 181 7.97 19.52 -20.04
C HIS A 181 8.98 19.41 -21.20
N ARG A 182 10.18 18.85 -20.95
CA ARG A 182 11.22 18.61 -21.96
C ARG A 182 11.32 17.15 -22.39
N ASP A 183 10.50 16.26 -21.82
CA ASP A 183 10.51 14.81 -22.05
C ASP A 183 11.88 14.14 -21.84
N ALA A 184 12.78 14.75 -21.08
CA ALA A 184 14.17 14.29 -21.00
C ALA A 184 14.40 13.14 -20.00
N GLU A 185 13.59 13.05 -18.93
CA GLU A 185 13.87 12.16 -17.79
C GLU A 185 12.59 11.56 -17.17
N LEU A 186 11.75 10.90 -17.96
CA LEU A 186 10.58 10.16 -17.46
C LEU A 186 10.97 8.79 -16.87
N GLY A 187 10.19 8.31 -15.91
CA GLY A 187 10.36 7.00 -15.27
C GLY A 187 11.13 7.02 -13.95
N GLY A 188 11.59 5.86 -13.51
CA GLY A 188 12.29 5.66 -12.24
C GLY A 188 12.69 4.20 -12.03
N PRO A 189 13.15 3.82 -10.83
CA PRO A 189 13.29 4.65 -9.64
C PRO A 189 14.44 5.67 -9.77
N MET A 190 14.20 6.90 -9.33
CA MET A 190 15.18 7.99 -9.30
C MET A 190 15.69 8.26 -7.88
N PRO A 191 16.94 8.73 -7.70
CA PRO A 191 17.37 9.23 -6.41
C PRO A 191 16.56 10.47 -6.03
N LEU A 192 16.18 10.56 -4.76
CA LEU A 192 15.50 11.74 -4.23
C LEU A 192 16.38 12.99 -4.35
N PRO A 193 15.92 14.08 -5.00
CA PRO A 193 16.70 15.29 -5.12
C PRO A 193 16.95 15.99 -3.77
N ASP A 194 18.07 16.69 -3.65
CA ASP A 194 18.51 17.32 -2.39
C ASP A 194 17.52 18.32 -1.82
N TRP A 195 16.78 19.04 -2.66
CA TRP A 195 15.75 19.96 -2.19
C TRP A 195 14.61 19.23 -1.48
N ALA A 196 14.20 18.05 -1.97
CA ALA A 196 13.16 17.25 -1.34
C ALA A 196 13.67 16.61 -0.05
N ARG A 197 14.93 16.12 -0.04
CA ARG A 197 15.60 15.56 1.14
C ARG A 197 15.56 16.48 2.36
N ARG A 198 15.62 17.80 2.15
CA ARG A 198 15.64 18.81 3.23
C ARG A 198 14.29 19.05 3.89
N VAL A 199 13.19 18.80 3.20
CA VAL A 199 11.85 19.15 3.68
C VAL A 199 10.98 17.95 4.02
N LEU A 200 11.35 16.78 3.48
CA LEU A 200 10.61 15.56 3.71
C LEU A 200 10.76 15.08 5.15
N TYR A 201 9.62 14.64 5.70
CA TYR A 201 9.62 13.85 6.91
C TYR A 201 10.54 12.63 6.76
N ARG A 202 11.35 12.36 7.79
CA ARG A 202 12.14 11.15 7.90
C ARG A 202 11.80 10.46 9.22
N PRO A 203 11.36 9.20 9.20
CA PRO A 203 11.17 8.44 10.43
C PRO A 203 12.53 8.26 11.13
N GLU A 204 12.59 8.53 12.44
CA GLU A 204 13.83 8.43 13.21
C GLU A 204 14.32 6.99 13.32
N LEU A 205 13.39 6.04 13.50
CA LEU A 205 13.68 4.62 13.62
C LEU A 205 12.56 3.80 12.96
N PRO A 206 12.53 3.73 11.62
CA PRO A 206 11.49 3.00 10.89
C PRO A 206 11.63 1.50 11.11
N VAL A 207 10.50 0.83 11.37
CA VAL A 207 10.48 -0.62 11.59
C VAL A 207 9.54 -1.35 10.63
N VAL A 208 9.87 -2.61 10.32
CA VAL A 208 8.99 -3.53 9.59
C VAL A 208 8.51 -4.62 10.53
N ILE A 209 7.19 -4.73 10.68
CA ILE A 209 6.51 -5.78 11.43
C ILE A 209 5.89 -6.76 10.43
N GLY A 210 6.35 -8.01 10.44
CA GLY A 210 5.82 -9.08 9.60
C GLY A 210 4.74 -9.90 10.31
N VAL A 211 3.60 -10.08 9.68
CA VAL A 211 2.56 -11.00 10.15
C VAL A 211 2.65 -12.29 9.34
N VAL A 212 3.00 -13.40 10.00
CA VAL A 212 3.19 -14.73 9.39
C VAL A 212 2.22 -15.75 9.99
N GLY A 213 2.09 -16.91 9.36
CA GLY A 213 1.10 -17.92 9.73
C GLY A 213 0.59 -18.71 8.52
N ASP A 214 0.01 -19.88 8.76
CA ASP A 214 -0.51 -20.74 7.69
C ASP A 214 -1.68 -20.05 6.92
N PRO A 215 -2.09 -20.55 5.73
CA PRO A 215 -3.27 -20.05 5.03
C PRO A 215 -4.52 -20.07 5.92
N GLY A 216 -5.35 -19.02 5.83
CA GLY A 216 -6.65 -18.97 6.51
C GLY A 216 -6.65 -18.52 7.97
N VAL A 217 -5.50 -18.40 8.64
CA VAL A 217 -5.42 -18.03 10.07
C VAL A 217 -5.66 -16.54 10.38
N GLY A 218 -6.15 -15.75 9.42
CA GLY A 218 -6.49 -14.34 9.67
C GLY A 218 -5.36 -13.31 9.54
N LYS A 219 -4.19 -13.65 8.97
CA LYS A 219 -3.04 -12.72 8.77
C LYS A 219 -3.43 -11.36 8.18
N SER A 220 -4.12 -11.37 7.04
CA SER A 220 -4.53 -10.15 6.34
C SER A 220 -5.52 -9.31 7.14
N VAL A 221 -6.31 -9.93 8.02
CA VAL A 221 -7.25 -9.20 8.91
C VAL A 221 -6.46 -8.54 10.02
N LEU A 222 -5.58 -9.29 10.70
CA LEU A 222 -4.74 -8.74 11.77
C LEU A 222 -3.84 -7.61 11.27
N SER A 223 -3.19 -7.78 10.12
CA SER A 223 -2.32 -6.73 9.55
C SER A 223 -3.09 -5.44 9.21
N GLN A 224 -4.37 -5.53 8.84
CA GLN A 224 -5.23 -4.35 8.65
C GLN A 224 -5.60 -3.67 9.97
N ILE A 225 -5.88 -4.46 11.01
CA ILE A 225 -6.19 -3.96 12.36
C ILE A 225 -4.97 -3.25 12.95
N LEU A 226 -3.77 -3.82 12.79
CA LEU A 226 -2.52 -3.22 13.24
C LEU A 226 -2.25 -1.90 12.53
N GLU A 227 -2.52 -1.81 11.22
CA GLU A 227 -2.35 -0.56 10.46
C GLU A 227 -3.28 0.54 10.97
N ALA A 228 -4.56 0.23 11.13
CA ALA A 228 -5.54 1.18 11.64
C ALA A 228 -5.20 1.60 13.09
N HIS A 229 -4.79 0.66 13.94
CA HIS A 229 -4.38 0.97 15.31
C HIS A 229 -3.13 1.85 15.37
N ALA A 230 -2.14 1.60 14.52
CA ALA A 230 -0.95 2.43 14.43
C ALA A 230 -1.30 3.88 14.05
N ALA A 231 -2.20 4.05 13.08
CA ALA A 231 -2.72 5.37 12.70
C ALA A 231 -3.46 6.06 13.86
N ASP A 232 -4.29 5.33 14.62
CA ASP A 232 -4.97 5.86 15.82
C ASP A 232 -3.99 6.32 16.92
N THR A 233 -2.79 5.75 16.95
CA THR A 233 -1.71 6.16 17.86
C THR A 233 -0.85 7.30 17.33
N GLY A 234 -1.18 7.87 16.17
CA GLY A 234 -0.46 8.98 15.55
C GLY A 234 0.81 8.58 14.81
N LEU A 235 1.05 7.29 14.58
CA LEU A 235 2.19 6.80 13.81
C LEU A 235 1.86 6.79 12.31
N ARG A 236 2.83 7.19 11.47
CA ARG A 236 2.73 7.02 10.02
C ARG A 236 2.94 5.55 9.68
N ALA A 237 1.83 4.83 9.52
CA ALA A 237 1.85 3.41 9.24
C ALA A 237 1.34 3.05 7.84
N TRP A 238 1.90 1.99 7.27
CA TRP A 238 1.44 1.44 6.00
C TRP A 238 1.53 -0.08 5.96
N ARG A 239 0.45 -0.71 5.47
CA ARG A 239 0.38 -2.14 5.23
C ARG A 239 0.76 -2.46 3.79
N LEU A 240 1.77 -3.32 3.63
CA LEU A 240 2.13 -3.92 2.35
C LEU A 240 1.63 -5.37 2.29
N ASP A 241 0.81 -5.66 1.29
CA ASP A 241 0.44 -7.03 0.92
C ASP A 241 1.62 -7.69 0.18
N CYS A 242 2.37 -8.53 0.90
CA CYS A 242 3.57 -9.21 0.41
C CYS A 242 3.22 -10.57 -0.23
N ASP A 243 1.96 -10.99 -0.22
CA ASP A 243 1.51 -12.20 -0.90
C ASP A 243 1.15 -11.89 -2.35
N ALA A 244 2.18 -11.68 -3.19
CA ALA A 244 1.98 -11.44 -4.62
C ALA A 244 1.35 -12.63 -5.36
N GLN A 245 1.48 -13.85 -4.83
CA GLN A 245 0.89 -15.06 -5.41
C GLN A 245 -0.62 -15.10 -5.21
N SER A 246 -1.12 -14.74 -4.02
CA SER A 246 -2.54 -14.81 -3.68
C SER A 246 -3.00 -13.58 -2.88
N PRO A 247 -2.95 -12.38 -3.48
CA PRO A 247 -3.14 -11.14 -2.76
C PRO A 247 -4.51 -11.00 -2.11
N THR A 248 -4.59 -10.14 -1.10
CA THR A 248 -5.83 -9.75 -0.42
C THR A 248 -6.05 -8.24 -0.60
N PRO A 249 -6.40 -7.79 -1.81
CA PRO A 249 -6.55 -6.37 -2.10
C PRO A 249 -7.78 -5.76 -1.41
N PRO A 250 -7.80 -4.45 -1.12
CA PRO A 250 -8.94 -3.80 -0.44
C PRO A 250 -10.29 -3.95 -1.17
N TRP A 251 -10.29 -3.99 -2.50
CA TRP A 251 -11.51 -4.22 -3.28
C TRP A 251 -12.13 -5.58 -3.00
N TYR A 252 -11.31 -6.60 -2.69
CA TYR A 252 -11.80 -7.95 -2.41
C TYR A 252 -12.57 -7.96 -1.09
N ILE A 253 -12.03 -7.33 -0.05
CA ILE A 253 -12.72 -7.17 1.25
C ILE A 253 -14.02 -6.39 1.07
N SER A 254 -13.99 -5.32 0.27
CA SER A 254 -15.19 -4.51 0.00
C SER A 254 -16.29 -5.30 -0.72
N LEU A 255 -15.92 -6.07 -1.75
CA LEU A 255 -16.88 -6.88 -2.51
C LEU A 255 -17.42 -8.06 -1.70
N LEU A 256 -16.68 -8.59 -0.71
CA LEU A 256 -17.18 -9.68 0.14
C LEU A 256 -18.47 -9.30 0.89
N ALA A 257 -18.70 -8.02 1.17
CA ALA A 257 -19.92 -7.54 1.83
C ALA A 257 -21.15 -7.51 0.90
N THR A 258 -20.95 -7.40 -0.42
CA THR A 258 -22.06 -7.19 -1.39
C THR A 258 -22.23 -8.34 -2.37
N ASP A 259 -21.14 -8.97 -2.79
CA ASP A 259 -21.10 -10.02 -3.79
C ASP A 259 -19.88 -10.92 -3.57
N ALA A 260 -20.02 -11.86 -2.63
CA ALA A 260 -18.94 -12.75 -2.22
C ALA A 260 -18.49 -13.71 -3.35
N GLU A 261 -19.39 -14.08 -4.26
CA GLU A 261 -19.09 -14.99 -5.38
C GLU A 261 -18.22 -14.27 -6.41
N SER A 262 -18.62 -13.08 -6.86
CA SER A 262 -17.79 -12.27 -7.76
C SER A 262 -16.45 -11.90 -7.12
N ALA A 263 -16.44 -11.59 -5.82
CA ALA A 263 -15.21 -11.31 -5.08
C ALA A 263 -14.24 -12.50 -5.14
N ALA A 264 -14.73 -13.73 -4.90
CA ALA A 264 -13.92 -14.94 -4.97
C ALA A 264 -13.40 -15.21 -6.39
N LYS A 265 -14.26 -15.07 -7.40
CA LYS A 265 -13.89 -15.27 -8.80
C LYS A 265 -12.81 -14.29 -9.26
N LEU A 266 -12.97 -13.00 -8.98
CA LEU A 266 -11.98 -11.97 -9.31
C LEU A 266 -10.66 -12.19 -8.58
N ARG A 267 -10.72 -12.65 -7.32
CA ARG A 267 -9.51 -12.95 -6.55
C ARG A 267 -8.74 -14.12 -7.15
N GLU A 268 -9.43 -15.18 -7.56
CA GLU A 268 -8.80 -16.32 -8.23
C GLU A 268 -8.08 -15.90 -9.51
N GLN A 269 -8.72 -15.06 -10.32
CA GLN A 269 -8.13 -14.49 -11.54
C GLN A 269 -6.93 -13.59 -11.29
N SER A 270 -6.75 -13.08 -10.07
CA SER A 270 -5.62 -12.24 -9.67
C SER A 270 -4.40 -13.03 -9.20
N LYS A 271 -4.55 -14.33 -8.93
CA LYS A 271 -3.44 -15.18 -8.48
C LYS A 271 -2.40 -15.37 -9.58
N ARG A 272 -1.14 -15.46 -9.19
CA ARG A 272 -0.01 -15.67 -10.11
C ARG A 272 0.98 -16.67 -9.49
N PRO A 273 1.70 -17.48 -10.29
CA PRO A 273 2.83 -18.23 -9.79
C PRO A 273 3.86 -17.29 -9.16
N TRP A 274 4.50 -17.74 -8.09
CA TRP A 274 5.59 -16.99 -7.47
C TRP A 274 6.82 -16.99 -8.39
N THR A 275 7.48 -15.84 -8.52
CA THR A 275 8.72 -15.68 -9.30
C THR A 275 9.80 -15.00 -8.46
N GLU A 276 11.07 -15.23 -8.78
CA GLU A 276 12.19 -14.54 -8.14
C GLU A 276 12.12 -13.00 -8.35
N PRO A 277 11.79 -12.48 -9.55
CA PRO A 277 11.54 -11.04 -9.73
C PRO A 277 10.45 -10.46 -8.81
N MET A 278 9.38 -11.22 -8.52
CA MET A 278 8.36 -10.79 -7.55
C MET A 278 8.94 -10.65 -6.14
N GLU A 279 9.74 -11.62 -5.69
CA GLU A 279 10.40 -11.59 -4.38
C GLU A 279 11.31 -10.36 -4.27
N THR A 280 12.19 -10.17 -5.25
CA THR A 280 13.17 -9.08 -5.23
C THR A 280 12.47 -7.73 -5.22
N ARG A 281 11.37 -7.61 -5.96
CA ARG A 281 10.52 -6.42 -5.95
C ARG A 281 9.89 -6.17 -4.58
N ILE A 282 9.32 -7.19 -3.93
CA ILE A 282 8.70 -7.03 -2.60
C ILE A 282 9.74 -6.64 -1.55
N ALA A 283 10.92 -7.28 -1.55
CA ALA A 283 12.01 -6.89 -0.67
C ALA A 283 12.45 -5.44 -0.91
N GLY A 284 12.56 -5.03 -2.18
CA GLY A 284 12.84 -3.64 -2.56
C GLY A 284 11.74 -2.66 -2.12
N GLN A 285 10.47 -3.05 -2.20
CA GLN A 285 9.32 -2.27 -1.72
C GLN A 285 9.39 -2.05 -0.21
N LEU A 286 9.72 -3.09 0.57
CA LEU A 286 9.88 -2.97 2.01
C LEU A 286 11.02 -2.00 2.36
N ARG A 287 12.18 -2.11 1.70
CA ARG A 287 13.30 -1.18 1.90
C ARG A 287 12.93 0.26 1.56
N THR A 288 12.31 0.48 0.40
CA THR A 288 11.91 1.81 -0.06
C THR A 288 10.88 2.44 0.86
N ALA A 289 9.88 1.67 1.31
CA ALA A 289 8.83 2.18 2.16
C ALA A 289 9.34 2.58 3.56
N ARG A 290 10.47 2.03 4.04
CA ARG A 290 11.05 2.40 5.35
C ARG A 290 11.43 3.87 5.41
N GLU A 291 11.69 4.50 4.26
CA GLU A 291 12.03 5.92 4.19
C GLU A 291 10.82 6.84 4.47
N LEU A 292 9.59 6.29 4.42
CA LEU A 292 8.35 7.09 4.40
C LEU A 292 7.44 6.91 5.62
N PHE A 293 7.63 5.84 6.39
CA PHE A 293 6.73 5.40 7.44
C PHE A 293 7.48 5.01 8.71
N ASP A 294 6.91 5.35 9.86
CA ASP A 294 7.42 4.93 11.16
C ASP A 294 7.31 3.41 11.33
N VAL A 295 6.21 2.85 10.82
CA VAL A 295 5.92 1.42 10.91
C VAL A 295 5.37 0.89 9.59
N LEU A 296 6.04 -0.11 9.05
CA LEU A 296 5.54 -0.91 7.94
C LEU A 296 4.99 -2.23 8.46
N ILE A 297 3.82 -2.62 7.96
CA ILE A 297 3.19 -3.88 8.33
C ILE A 297 3.17 -4.78 7.09
N ALA A 298 4.02 -5.80 7.09
CA ALA A 298 4.12 -6.77 6.01
C ALA A 298 3.12 -7.92 6.24
N ASP A 299 2.08 -8.01 5.40
CA ASP A 299 1.20 -9.18 5.33
C ASP A 299 1.89 -10.25 4.49
N LEU A 300 2.59 -11.18 5.15
CA LEU A 300 3.48 -12.14 4.50
C LEU A 300 2.72 -13.37 4.00
N PRO A 301 3.20 -14.05 2.94
CA PRO A 301 2.56 -15.24 2.39
C PRO A 301 2.56 -16.40 3.39
N GLY A 302 1.61 -17.32 3.23
CA GLY A 302 1.44 -18.46 4.14
C GLY A 302 2.36 -19.66 3.90
N GLY A 303 3.28 -19.59 2.94
CA GLY A 303 4.13 -20.72 2.53
C GLY A 303 3.53 -21.63 1.46
N ASP A 304 4.26 -22.67 1.08
CA ASP A 304 3.83 -23.74 0.18
C ASP A 304 3.31 -24.94 1.00
N HIS A 305 1.98 -25.06 1.07
CA HIS A 305 1.28 -26.14 1.76
C HIS A 305 0.98 -27.35 0.87
N SER A 306 1.47 -27.35 -0.37
CA SER A 306 1.43 -28.54 -1.23
C SER A 306 2.52 -29.56 -0.88
N ARG A 307 3.53 -29.16 -0.10
CA ARG A 307 4.65 -30.00 0.37
C ARG A 307 4.38 -30.63 1.74
N VAL A 308 5.03 -31.76 2.03
CA VAL A 308 4.96 -32.45 3.33
C VAL A 308 6.37 -32.72 3.87
N PRO A 309 6.80 -32.06 4.96
CA PRO A 309 6.08 -31.02 5.69
C PRO A 309 5.89 -29.74 4.84
N PRO A 310 4.91 -28.88 5.20
CA PRO A 310 4.73 -27.59 4.53
C PRO A 310 5.99 -26.74 4.62
N GLU A 311 6.36 -26.09 3.51
CA GLU A 311 7.50 -25.16 3.45
C GLU A 311 6.98 -23.74 3.70
N ARG A 312 7.16 -23.21 4.91
CA ARG A 312 6.52 -21.94 5.30
C ARG A 312 7.30 -20.74 4.77
N VAL A 313 8.62 -20.86 4.74
CA VAL A 313 9.52 -19.92 4.07
C VAL A 313 10.33 -20.66 3.03
N SER A 314 9.98 -20.48 1.75
CA SER A 314 10.74 -21.10 0.68
C SER A 314 12.08 -20.40 0.44
N ALA A 315 13.06 -21.13 -0.11
CA ALA A 315 14.37 -20.56 -0.45
C ALA A 315 14.26 -19.31 -1.35
N THR A 316 13.26 -19.28 -2.22
CA THR A 316 12.93 -18.15 -3.13
C THR A 316 12.14 -17.02 -2.47
N ARG A 317 12.04 -17.00 -1.14
CA ARG A 317 11.27 -16.03 -0.35
C ARG A 317 12.07 -15.40 0.79
N VAL A 318 13.35 -15.75 0.94
CA VAL A 318 14.15 -15.37 2.11
C VAL A 318 14.40 -13.86 2.19
N GLY A 319 14.67 -13.18 1.08
CA GLY A 319 15.06 -11.77 1.09
C GLY A 319 13.98 -10.86 1.70
N MET A 320 12.71 -11.03 1.35
CA MET A 320 11.63 -10.25 1.99
C MET A 320 11.47 -10.53 3.50
N PHE A 321 11.79 -11.74 3.98
CA PHE A 321 11.77 -12.03 5.42
C PHE A 321 12.95 -11.37 6.17
N GLN A 322 14.11 -11.25 5.52
CA GLN A 322 15.26 -10.55 6.09
C GLN A 322 14.98 -9.05 6.32
N GLU A 323 14.06 -8.47 5.54
CA GLU A 323 13.59 -7.10 5.71
C GLU A 323 12.68 -6.90 6.94
N VAL A 324 12.30 -7.94 7.68
CA VAL A 324 11.42 -7.81 8.85
C VAL A 324 12.23 -7.64 10.13
N ASP A 325 11.82 -6.70 10.99
CA ASP A 325 12.44 -6.44 12.30
C ASP A 325 11.74 -7.15 13.45
N ALA A 326 10.43 -7.40 13.32
CA ALA A 326 9.67 -8.18 14.28
C ALA A 326 8.60 -9.03 13.60
N PHE A 327 8.50 -10.30 14.01
CA PHE A 327 7.44 -11.21 13.56
C PHE A 327 6.34 -11.35 14.60
N ILE A 328 5.09 -11.33 14.12
CA ILE A 328 3.92 -11.84 14.81
C ILE A 328 3.52 -13.15 14.10
N VAL A 329 3.65 -14.27 14.79
CA VAL A 329 3.32 -15.60 14.28
C VAL A 329 1.88 -15.95 14.65
N LEU A 330 1.03 -16.19 13.65
CA LEU A 330 -0.33 -16.69 13.84
C LEU A 330 -0.39 -18.21 13.68
N GLY A 331 -0.78 -18.88 14.77
CA GLY A 331 -1.13 -20.30 14.81
C GLY A 331 -2.57 -20.56 14.40
N GLY A 332 -2.84 -21.71 13.77
CA GLY A 332 -4.19 -22.28 13.77
C GLY A 332 -4.49 -23.05 15.05
N SER A 333 -5.62 -23.75 15.12
CA SER A 333 -6.01 -24.58 16.27
C SER A 333 -5.04 -25.73 16.60
N SER A 334 -4.13 -26.07 15.67
CA SER A 334 -3.07 -27.05 15.88
C SER A 334 -1.79 -26.40 16.41
N ALA A 335 -1.30 -26.88 17.56
CA ALA A 335 -0.01 -26.47 18.12
C ALA A 335 1.19 -26.72 17.18
N LYS A 336 1.02 -27.56 16.14
CA LYS A 336 2.05 -27.82 15.13
C LYS A 336 2.31 -26.63 14.21
N THR A 337 1.33 -25.74 14.01
CA THR A 337 1.47 -24.60 13.10
C THR A 337 2.47 -23.56 13.62
N PRO A 338 2.33 -23.02 14.85
CA PRO A 338 3.34 -22.11 15.41
C PRO A 338 4.73 -22.75 15.48
N ALA A 339 4.83 -24.00 15.94
CA ALA A 339 6.10 -24.68 16.08
C ALA A 339 6.85 -24.80 14.75
N GLY A 340 6.13 -25.08 13.66
CA GLY A 340 6.70 -25.10 12.32
C GLY A 340 7.24 -23.73 11.88
N TRP A 341 6.46 -22.65 12.04
CA TRP A 341 6.94 -21.30 11.72
C TRP A 341 8.18 -20.90 12.55
N LEU A 342 8.20 -21.24 13.83
CA LEU A 342 9.36 -20.97 14.70
C LEU A 342 10.59 -21.79 14.29
N GLY A 343 10.39 -23.01 13.76
CA GLY A 343 11.44 -23.83 13.17
C GLY A 343 12.05 -23.16 11.94
N ASP A 344 11.24 -22.89 10.93
CA ASP A 344 11.68 -22.28 9.67
C ASP A 344 12.35 -20.91 9.90
N LEU A 345 11.82 -20.08 10.80
CA LEU A 345 12.46 -18.79 11.13
C LEU A 345 13.81 -18.96 11.84
N ARG A 346 13.97 -19.98 12.68
CA ARG A 346 15.25 -20.29 13.34
C ARG A 346 16.30 -20.78 12.34
N GLU A 347 15.90 -21.60 11.36
CA GLU A 347 16.81 -22.06 10.30
C GLU A 347 17.36 -20.89 9.46
N LEU A 348 16.59 -19.79 9.36
CA LEU A 348 17.01 -18.56 8.71
C LEU A 348 17.77 -17.59 9.63
N GLY A 349 17.96 -17.92 10.92
CA GLY A 349 18.57 -17.03 11.91
C GLY A 349 17.71 -15.81 12.23
N LEU A 350 16.38 -15.95 12.17
CA LEU A 350 15.40 -14.89 12.38
C LEU A 350 14.54 -15.09 13.65
N ASP A 351 14.84 -16.11 14.46
CA ASP A 351 14.07 -16.44 15.66
C ASP A 351 14.16 -15.37 16.76
N ASP A 352 15.28 -14.64 16.83
CA ASP A 352 15.45 -13.51 17.75
C ASP A 352 14.54 -12.31 17.44
N ARG A 353 13.94 -12.30 16.25
CA ARG A 353 12.97 -11.30 15.77
C ARG A 353 11.52 -11.70 16.05
N VAL A 354 11.25 -12.87 16.62
CA VAL A 354 9.87 -13.27 16.95
C VAL A 354 9.41 -12.50 18.19
N ALA A 355 8.50 -11.55 17.99
CA ALA A 355 7.98 -10.70 19.07
C ALA A 355 6.71 -11.29 19.70
N ALA A 356 5.89 -11.99 18.91
CA ALA A 356 4.65 -12.57 19.43
C ALA A 356 4.25 -13.86 18.69
N VAL A 357 3.57 -14.75 19.41
CA VAL A 357 2.91 -15.96 18.90
C VAL A 357 1.46 -15.96 19.38
N LEU A 358 0.51 -15.85 18.45
CA LEU A 358 -0.92 -15.81 18.77
C LEU A 358 -1.62 -17.03 18.16
N MET A 359 -2.41 -17.73 18.97
CA MET A 359 -3.27 -18.81 18.51
C MET A 359 -4.56 -18.21 17.96
N SER A 360 -4.78 -18.32 16.65
CA SER A 360 -6.03 -17.93 16.00
C SER A 360 -7.06 -19.05 16.17
N GLU A 361 -8.05 -18.79 17.01
CA GLU A 361 -9.17 -19.67 17.29
C GLU A 361 -10.45 -19.11 16.66
N ASP A 362 -11.37 -19.99 16.25
CA ASP A 362 -12.70 -19.66 15.69
C ASP A 362 -12.77 -18.31 14.94
N SER A 363 -12.44 -18.32 13.65
CA SER A 363 -12.46 -17.11 12.83
C SER A 363 -13.85 -16.46 12.77
N ALA A 364 -14.93 -17.21 13.00
CA ALA A 364 -16.29 -16.70 12.96
C ALA A 364 -16.75 -16.09 14.29
N ALA A 365 -16.05 -16.34 15.40
CA ALA A 365 -16.38 -15.79 16.72
C ALA A 365 -16.32 -14.25 16.78
N GLN A 366 -16.73 -13.70 17.91
CA GLN A 366 -16.54 -12.28 18.19
C GLN A 366 -15.04 -11.94 18.25
N PRO A 367 -14.62 -10.78 17.71
CA PRO A 367 -13.23 -10.35 17.77
C PRO A 367 -12.77 -10.23 19.21
N SER A 368 -11.69 -10.91 19.57
CA SER A 368 -11.08 -10.73 20.88
C SER A 368 -9.59 -11.08 20.84
N LEU A 369 -8.82 -10.43 21.70
CA LEU A 369 -7.40 -10.72 21.91
C LEU A 369 -7.19 -10.88 23.41
N ARG A 370 -6.87 -12.09 23.85
CA ARG A 370 -6.87 -12.50 25.26
C ARG A 370 -5.63 -13.31 25.62
N SER A 371 -5.49 -13.57 26.92
CA SER A 371 -4.47 -14.46 27.48
C SER A 371 -3.06 -14.02 27.11
N LEU A 372 -2.82 -12.71 27.13
CA LEU A 372 -1.55 -12.08 26.78
C LEU A 372 -0.56 -12.22 27.94
N HIS A 373 0.47 -13.05 27.79
CA HIS A 373 1.48 -13.27 28.83
C HIS A 373 2.90 -13.34 28.25
N THR A 374 3.87 -13.01 29.11
CA THR A 374 5.29 -13.20 28.86
C THR A 374 5.92 -13.76 30.13
N THR A 375 6.71 -14.82 30.03
CA THR A 375 7.47 -15.39 31.16
C THR A 375 8.96 -15.31 30.91
N SER A 376 9.39 -15.55 29.67
CA SER A 376 10.74 -15.25 29.14
C SER A 376 10.75 -15.60 27.64
N GLY A 377 10.50 -14.64 26.75
CA GLY A 377 10.44 -14.91 25.31
C GLY A 377 9.37 -14.11 24.57
N PRO A 378 8.96 -14.57 23.37
CA PRO A 378 7.89 -13.95 22.60
C PRO A 378 6.61 -13.87 23.40
N PHE A 379 5.85 -12.81 23.14
CA PHE A 379 4.55 -12.61 23.74
C PHE A 379 3.55 -13.67 23.25
N THR A 380 2.89 -14.40 24.15
CA THR A 380 1.96 -15.48 23.77
C THR A 380 0.51 -15.07 24.07
N GLY A 381 -0.42 -15.50 23.22
CA GLY A 381 -1.83 -15.19 23.41
C GLY A 381 -2.79 -15.91 22.47
N THR A 382 -4.08 -15.63 22.63
CA THR A 382 -5.16 -16.16 21.79
C THR A 382 -5.93 -15.02 21.14
N VAL A 383 -6.23 -15.18 19.85
CA VAL A 383 -7.00 -14.23 19.06
C VAL A 383 -8.18 -14.93 18.40
N THR A 384 -9.35 -14.29 18.40
CA THR A 384 -10.58 -14.82 17.79
C THR A 384 -11.18 -13.87 16.79
N GLY A 385 -12.05 -14.38 15.91
CA GLY A 385 -12.87 -13.54 15.03
C GLY A 385 -12.15 -12.92 13.83
N LEU A 386 -10.94 -13.39 13.49
CA LEU A 386 -10.13 -12.87 12.37
C LEU A 386 -10.67 -13.30 10.98
N ASP A 387 -11.92 -12.95 10.69
CA ASP A 387 -12.61 -13.24 9.42
C ASP A 387 -12.74 -12.00 8.52
N ARG A 388 -12.56 -12.21 7.21
CA ARG A 388 -12.57 -11.14 6.20
C ARG A 388 -13.97 -10.55 5.96
N ARG A 389 -15.03 -11.36 6.05
CA ARG A 389 -16.42 -10.88 5.94
C ARG A 389 -16.75 -10.02 7.15
N ARG A 390 -16.37 -10.47 8.34
CA ARG A 390 -16.52 -9.66 9.56
C ARG A 390 -15.78 -8.33 9.45
N LEU A 391 -14.55 -8.33 8.93
CA LEU A 391 -13.80 -7.08 8.66
C LEU A 391 -14.54 -6.15 7.70
N ALA A 392 -15.24 -6.69 6.71
CA ALA A 392 -16.07 -5.91 5.79
C ALA A 392 -17.34 -5.36 6.48
N GLU A 393 -17.91 -6.08 7.44
CA GLU A 393 -19.13 -5.70 8.17
C GLU A 393 -18.88 -4.62 9.24
N ILE A 394 -17.90 -4.82 10.12
CA ILE A 394 -17.69 -3.94 11.29
C ILE A 394 -16.50 -2.98 11.14
N GLY A 395 -15.72 -3.12 10.06
CA GLY A 395 -14.52 -2.33 9.81
C GLY A 395 -13.37 -2.62 10.78
N ALA A 396 -12.20 -2.05 10.50
CA ALA A 396 -11.03 -2.17 11.38
C ALA A 396 -11.33 -1.57 12.78
N ASP A 397 -12.04 -0.45 12.85
CA ASP A 397 -12.40 0.22 14.12
C ASP A 397 -13.25 -0.68 15.02
N GLY A 398 -14.16 -1.48 14.45
CA GLY A 398 -14.95 -2.45 15.18
C GLY A 398 -14.08 -3.50 15.87
N PHE A 399 -13.08 -4.02 15.14
CA PHE A 399 -12.07 -4.93 15.70
C PHE A 399 -11.22 -4.25 16.77
N ILE A 400 -10.72 -3.04 16.51
CA ILE A 400 -9.89 -2.29 17.46
C ILE A 400 -10.67 -2.08 18.77
N ARG A 401 -11.93 -1.67 18.71
CA ARG A 401 -12.78 -1.49 19.90
C ARG A 401 -12.94 -2.80 20.68
N ALA A 402 -13.21 -3.90 19.99
CA ALA A 402 -13.42 -5.20 20.61
C ALA A 402 -12.14 -5.82 21.22
N MET A 403 -10.97 -5.53 20.63
CA MET A 403 -9.66 -6.08 21.05
C MET A 403 -8.85 -5.10 21.92
N LYS A 404 -9.35 -3.90 22.19
CA LYS A 404 -8.55 -2.73 22.63
C LYS A 404 -7.53 -3.00 23.74
N PRO A 405 -7.87 -3.61 24.90
CA PRO A 405 -6.90 -3.80 25.98
C PRO A 405 -5.74 -4.72 25.56
N GLY A 406 -6.06 -5.81 24.86
CA GLY A 406 -5.07 -6.73 24.35
C GLY A 406 -4.23 -6.12 23.23
N LEU A 407 -4.86 -5.37 22.34
CA LEU A 407 -4.20 -4.78 21.17
C LEU A 407 -3.15 -3.75 21.56
N ILE A 408 -3.45 -2.87 22.53
CA ILE A 408 -2.49 -1.89 23.05
C ILE A 408 -1.26 -2.59 23.63
N THR A 409 -1.49 -3.63 24.44
CA THR A 409 -0.40 -4.38 25.09
C THR A 409 0.48 -5.08 24.07
N LEU A 410 -0.14 -5.79 23.10
CA LEU A 410 0.57 -6.43 21.99
C LEU A 410 1.37 -5.40 21.18
N TRP A 411 0.75 -4.29 20.80
CA TRP A 411 1.36 -3.27 19.96
C TRP A 411 2.60 -2.66 20.61
N GLN A 412 2.51 -2.26 21.88
CA GLN A 412 3.63 -1.71 22.63
C GLN A 412 4.80 -2.70 22.70
N HIS A 413 4.51 -3.97 22.99
CA HIS A 413 5.53 -5.02 23.05
C HIS A 413 6.22 -5.24 21.70
N VAL A 414 5.44 -5.44 20.63
CA VAL A 414 5.98 -5.70 19.28
C VAL A 414 6.78 -4.51 18.78
N LEU A 415 6.29 -3.28 18.98
CA LEU A 415 7.00 -2.08 18.54
C LEU A 415 8.31 -1.87 19.29
N ALA A 416 8.33 -2.09 20.61
CA ALA A 416 9.56 -2.02 21.40
C ALA A 416 10.57 -3.09 20.96
N HIS A 417 10.10 -4.32 20.71
CA HIS A 417 10.94 -5.40 20.19
C HIS A 417 11.52 -5.05 18.81
N ALA A 418 10.69 -4.58 17.88
CA ALA A 418 11.11 -4.22 16.53
C ALA A 418 12.17 -3.12 16.54
N ARG A 419 11.98 -2.07 17.35
CA ARG A 419 12.93 -0.96 17.48
C ARG A 419 14.27 -1.40 18.07
N ARG A 420 14.26 -2.32 19.04
CA ARG A 420 15.49 -2.94 19.59
C ARG A 420 16.25 -3.73 18.52
N ILE A 421 15.54 -4.46 17.65
CA ILE A 421 16.18 -5.19 16.54
C ILE A 421 16.71 -4.22 15.48
N ALA A 422 15.92 -3.23 15.08
CA ALA A 422 16.31 -2.23 14.10
C ALA A 422 17.55 -1.44 14.54
N GLY A 423 17.64 -1.05 15.82
CA GLY A 423 18.81 -0.33 16.35
C GLY A 423 20.10 -1.15 16.48
N ARG A 424 20.07 -2.45 16.16
CA ARG A 424 21.28 -3.30 16.08
C ARG A 424 21.83 -3.44 14.66
N ARG A 425 21.05 -3.06 13.65
CA ARG A 425 21.47 -3.03 12.24
C ARG A 425 22.14 -1.68 11.96
#